data_AF-A0A151WFZ5-F1
#
_entry.id   AF-A0A151WFZ5-F1
#
_cell.length_a   1.000
_cell.length_b   1.000
_cell.length_c   1.000
_cell.angle_alpha   90.00
_cell.angle_beta   90.00
_cell.angle_gamma   90.00
#
_symmetry.space_group_name_H-M   'P 1'
#
loop_
_entity.id
_entity.type
_entity.pdbx_description
1 polymer ?
#
loop_
_entity_poly.entity_id
_entity_poly.type
_entity_poly.pdbx_seq_one_letter_code
_entity_poly.pdbx_strand_id
1 'polypeptide(L)'
;NLGVPTKFLPDSHNGWICIVSRGNCIYPSRNFVKATEVMNEEFLKFHGNLFSKEDKIFEKLTNIVMQKTNHKFPKEVLGDFSEEQGERFHQDIKEMERRYQGRWDINMMAEFCWTLKREIQAKKKQAQKESITQVI
;
A
#
# COMPACT_ATOMS: atom_id res chain seq x y z
N ASN A 1 -13.71 -11.02 6.16
CA ASN A 1 -14.38 -9.70 6.12
C ASN A 1 -13.35 -8.60 6.39
N LEU A 2 -13.10 -7.71 5.43
CA LEU A 2 -12.07 -6.65 5.53
C LEU A 2 -12.49 -5.51 6.45
N GLY A 3 -13.79 -5.31 6.63
CA GLY A 3 -14.30 -4.18 7.38
C GLY A 3 -15.76 -3.89 7.07
N VAL A 4 -16.19 -2.69 7.43
CA VAL A 4 -17.55 -2.22 7.20
C VAL A 4 -17.47 -0.94 6.38
N PRO A 5 -18.19 -0.82 5.25
CA PRO A 5 -18.30 0.44 4.52
C PRO A 5 -18.79 1.55 5.45
N THR A 6 -18.14 2.70 5.35
CA THR A 6 -18.38 3.84 6.22
C THR A 6 -19.85 4.23 6.25
N LYS A 7 -20.61 4.15 5.15
CA LYS A 7 -22.07 4.39 5.14
C LYS A 7 -22.91 3.57 6.12
N PHE A 8 -22.41 2.42 6.58
CA PHE A 8 -23.11 1.56 7.54
C PHE A 8 -22.68 1.80 9.00
N LEU A 9 -21.78 2.77 9.24
CA LEU A 9 -21.39 3.14 10.60
C LEU A 9 -22.39 4.14 11.18
N PRO A 10 -22.71 4.04 12.49
CA PRO A 10 -23.75 4.84 13.13
C PRO A 10 -23.50 6.37 13.09
N ASP A 11 -22.24 6.82 13.05
CA ASP A 11 -21.88 8.26 13.14
C ASP A 11 -21.22 8.83 11.87
N SER A 12 -21.13 8.06 10.78
CA SER A 12 -20.31 8.44 9.63
C SER A 12 -21.00 9.36 8.63
N HIS A 13 -22.34 9.47 8.66
CA HIS A 13 -23.11 10.16 7.61
C HIS A 13 -22.69 11.63 7.43
N ASN A 14 -22.15 12.26 8.47
CA ASN A 14 -21.63 13.64 8.44
C ASN A 14 -20.10 13.72 8.52
N GLY A 15 -19.40 12.59 8.59
CA GLY A 15 -17.95 12.55 8.62
C GLY A 15 -17.36 12.86 7.25
N TRP A 16 -16.36 13.73 7.19
CA TRP A 16 -15.70 14.14 5.95
C TRP A 16 -15.24 12.95 5.08
N ILE A 17 -14.76 11.87 5.71
CA ILE A 17 -14.37 10.62 5.03
C ILE A 17 -15.54 9.95 4.32
N CYS A 18 -16.73 9.93 4.93
CA CYS A 18 -17.93 9.36 4.32
C CYS A 18 -18.41 10.22 3.14
N ILE A 19 -18.37 11.55 3.29
CA ILE A 19 -18.79 12.49 2.23
C ILE A 19 -17.90 12.34 0.99
N VAL A 20 -16.57 12.39 1.16
CA VAL A 20 -15.62 12.33 0.03
C VAL A 20 -15.61 10.96 -0.64
N SER A 21 -15.74 9.88 0.14
CA SER A 21 -15.78 8.52 -0.40
C SER A 21 -17.17 8.05 -0.84
N ARG A 22 -18.20 8.91 -0.69
CA ARG A 22 -19.61 8.54 -0.85
C ARG A 22 -19.99 7.30 -0.02
N GLY A 23 -19.40 7.18 1.16
CA GLY A 23 -19.62 6.10 2.12
C GLY A 23 -19.05 4.73 1.72
N ASN A 24 -18.26 4.67 0.65
CA ASN A 24 -17.66 3.42 0.16
C ASN A 24 -16.29 3.12 0.78
N CYS A 25 -15.68 4.07 1.49
CA CYS A 25 -14.45 3.79 2.24
C CYS A 25 -14.73 2.70 3.29
N ILE A 26 -13.85 1.70 3.37
CA ILE A 26 -13.96 0.62 4.33
C ILE A 26 -13.33 1.05 5.65
N TYR A 27 -14.10 1.02 6.72
CA TYR A 27 -13.54 1.06 8.07
C TYR A 27 -13.03 -0.34 8.42
N PRO A 28 -11.73 -0.50 8.71
CA PRO A 28 -11.11 -1.82 8.79
C PRO A 28 -11.65 -2.63 9.96
N SER A 29 -11.85 -3.94 9.74
CA SER A 29 -12.28 -4.84 10.81
C SER A 29 -11.13 -5.06 11.80
N ARG A 30 -11.45 -5.40 13.05
CA ARG A 30 -10.43 -5.74 14.06
C ARG A 30 -9.48 -6.85 13.59
N ASN A 31 -9.99 -7.83 12.83
CA ASN A 31 -9.16 -8.91 12.29
C ASN A 31 -8.21 -8.40 11.19
N PHE A 32 -8.66 -7.46 10.37
CA PHE A 32 -7.83 -6.88 9.31
C PHE A 32 -6.75 -5.97 9.90
N VAL A 33 -7.09 -5.15 10.90
CA VAL A 33 -6.11 -4.35 11.65
C VAL A 33 -5.02 -5.25 12.26
N LYS A 34 -5.40 -6.36 12.91
CA LYS A 34 -4.43 -7.35 13.42
C LYS A 34 -3.53 -7.94 12.34
N ALA A 35 -4.07 -8.22 11.15
CA ALA A 35 -3.26 -8.70 10.03
C ALA A 35 -2.25 -7.64 9.57
N THR A 36 -2.64 -6.36 9.54
CA THR A 36 -1.74 -5.25 9.20
C THR A 36 -0.67 -5.01 10.25
N GLU A 37 -0.98 -5.18 11.54
CA GLU A 37 0.01 -5.13 12.64
C GLU A 37 1.05 -6.22 12.47
N VAL A 38 0.62 -7.47 12.24
CA VAL A 38 1.53 -8.59 11.97
C VAL A 38 2.37 -8.33 10.73
N MET A 39 1.78 -7.81 9.65
CA MET A 39 2.54 -7.46 8.44
C MET A 39 3.63 -6.42 8.74
N ASN A 40 3.30 -5.36 9.48
CA ASN A 40 4.26 -4.33 9.85
C ASN A 40 5.38 -4.84 10.75
N GLU A 41 5.05 -5.65 11.77
CA GLU A 41 6.04 -6.27 12.65
C GLU A 41 7.01 -7.18 11.89
N GLU A 42 6.49 -8.03 11.01
CA GLU A 42 7.32 -8.95 10.23
C GLU A 42 8.16 -8.22 9.19
N PHE A 43 7.62 -7.16 8.57
CA PHE A 43 8.37 -6.27 7.69
C PHE A 43 9.54 -5.65 8.45
N LEU A 44 9.31 -5.08 9.63
CA LEU A 44 10.37 -4.49 10.46
C LEU A 44 11.42 -5.52 10.91
N LYS A 45 11.03 -6.77 11.22
CA LYS A 45 11.99 -7.85 11.52
C LYS A 45 12.85 -8.20 10.31
N PHE A 46 12.27 -8.16 9.12
CA PHE A 46 12.96 -8.46 7.88
C PHE A 46 14.05 -7.42 7.59
N HIS A 47 13.76 -6.14 7.81
CA HIS A 47 14.64 -5.03 7.48
C HIS A 47 15.59 -4.66 8.65
N GLY A 48 15.14 -4.69 9.90
CA GLY A 48 15.91 -4.11 11.02
C GLY A 48 16.04 -2.58 10.85
N ASN A 49 17.26 -2.03 10.93
CA ASN A 49 17.50 -0.59 10.78
C ASN A 49 17.80 -0.14 9.33
N LEU A 50 18.00 -1.07 8.40
CA LEU A 50 18.30 -0.83 6.99
C LEU A 50 17.32 -1.68 6.14
N PHE A 51 17.18 -1.48 4.84
CA PHE A 51 16.37 -2.47 4.10
C PHE A 51 17.17 -3.77 3.94
N SER A 52 16.53 -4.92 4.18
CA SER A 52 17.04 -6.21 3.74
C SER A 52 17.29 -6.21 2.24
N LYS A 53 18.45 -6.76 1.86
CA LYS A 53 18.88 -6.96 0.47
C LYS A 53 18.39 -8.29 -0.11
N GLU A 54 17.62 -9.05 0.65
CA GLU A 54 17.07 -10.31 0.15
C GLU A 54 16.03 -10.07 -0.92
N ASP A 55 15.95 -10.97 -1.90
CA ASP A 55 14.91 -10.91 -2.91
C ASP A 55 13.56 -11.42 -2.37
N LYS A 56 12.48 -10.97 -3.03
CA LYS A 56 11.09 -11.43 -2.82
C LYS A 56 10.55 -11.21 -1.41
N ILE A 57 10.88 -10.07 -0.81
CA ILE A 57 10.52 -9.73 0.57
C ILE A 57 9.00 -9.71 0.76
N PHE A 58 8.25 -9.06 -0.14
CA PHE A 58 6.79 -9.01 -0.02
C PHE A 58 6.12 -10.38 -0.20
N GLU A 59 6.68 -11.26 -1.03
CA GLU A 59 6.17 -12.63 -1.17
C GLU A 59 6.37 -13.42 0.14
N LYS A 60 7.58 -13.32 0.72
CA LYS A 60 7.90 -13.95 2.02
C LYS A 60 7.00 -13.40 3.14
N LEU A 61 6.85 -12.08 3.22
CA LEU A 61 5.98 -11.44 4.20
C LEU A 61 4.52 -11.84 4.03
N THR A 62 4.02 -11.88 2.80
CA THR A 62 2.65 -12.32 2.51
C THR A 62 2.43 -13.74 3.04
N ASN A 63 3.36 -14.65 2.78
CA ASN A 63 3.28 -16.03 3.27
C ASN A 63 3.30 -16.11 4.81
N ILE A 64 4.16 -15.33 5.47
CA ILE A 64 4.23 -15.29 6.95
C ILE A 64 2.92 -14.75 7.54
N VAL A 65 2.39 -13.65 7.00
CA VAL A 65 1.14 -13.04 7.47
C VAL A 65 -0.03 -13.99 7.24
N MET A 66 -0.09 -14.69 6.11
CA MET A 66 -1.10 -15.72 5.85
C MET A 66 -1.07 -16.84 6.89
N GLN A 67 0.12 -17.35 7.23
CA GLN A 67 0.26 -18.38 8.26
C GLN A 67 -0.16 -17.87 9.64
N LYS A 68 0.35 -16.70 10.06
CA LYS A 68 0.06 -16.12 11.38
C LYS A 68 -1.39 -15.69 11.56
N THR A 69 -2.08 -15.37 10.46
CA THR A 69 -3.52 -15.04 10.49
C THR A 69 -4.42 -16.27 10.27
N ASN A 70 -3.83 -17.48 10.17
CA ASN A 70 -4.53 -18.73 9.89
C ASN A 70 -5.40 -18.65 8.63
N HIS A 71 -4.85 -18.09 7.55
CA HIS A 71 -5.51 -17.96 6.24
C HIS A 71 -6.85 -17.21 6.26
N LYS A 72 -7.08 -16.34 7.26
CA LYS A 72 -8.32 -15.55 7.38
C LYS A 72 -8.52 -14.54 6.25
N PHE A 73 -7.47 -14.25 5.49
CA PHE A 73 -7.48 -13.32 4.37
C PHE A 73 -6.91 -13.98 3.13
N PRO A 74 -7.52 -13.76 1.96
CA PRO A 74 -7.00 -14.26 0.70
C PRO A 74 -5.65 -13.60 0.37
N LYS A 75 -4.79 -14.30 -0.38
CA LYS A 75 -3.44 -13.83 -0.70
C LYS A 75 -3.49 -12.49 -1.41
N GLU A 76 -4.47 -12.30 -2.28
CA GLU A 76 -4.70 -11.08 -3.03
C GLU A 76 -4.89 -9.92 -2.06
N VAL A 77 -5.70 -10.03 -1.00
CA VAL A 77 -5.87 -8.95 -0.02
C VAL A 77 -4.59 -8.56 0.73
N LEU A 78 -3.70 -9.52 0.98
CA LEU A 78 -2.45 -9.32 1.72
C LEU A 78 -1.26 -9.00 0.80
N GLY A 79 -1.40 -9.30 -0.49
CA GLY A 79 -0.35 -9.28 -1.49
C GLY A 79 -0.70 -8.48 -2.76
N ASP A 80 -1.84 -7.78 -2.80
CA ASP A 80 -2.28 -6.91 -3.92
C ASP A 80 -1.42 -5.66 -4.10
N PHE A 81 -0.21 -5.67 -3.53
CA PHE A 81 0.87 -4.91 -4.13
C PHE A 81 1.05 -5.26 -5.60
N SER A 82 0.48 -6.37 -6.11
CA SER A 82 0.48 -6.83 -7.52
C SER A 82 1.89 -7.03 -8.08
N GLU A 83 2.05 -7.95 -9.03
CA GLU A 83 3.37 -8.15 -9.63
C GLU A 83 3.93 -6.84 -10.17
N GLU A 84 3.12 -5.99 -10.81
CA GLU A 84 3.62 -4.75 -11.41
C GLU A 84 3.88 -3.61 -10.40
N GLN A 85 2.95 -3.35 -9.48
CA GLN A 85 3.12 -2.26 -8.49
C GLN A 85 4.09 -2.66 -7.39
N GLY A 86 4.15 -3.96 -7.07
CA GLY A 86 5.06 -4.57 -6.12
C GLY A 86 6.46 -4.66 -6.70
N GLU A 87 6.66 -5.15 -7.92
CA GLU A 87 7.98 -5.15 -8.58
C GLU A 87 8.51 -3.74 -8.79
N ARG A 88 7.66 -2.79 -9.19
CA ARG A 88 8.07 -1.39 -9.32
C ARG A 88 8.41 -0.77 -7.98
N PHE A 89 7.62 -1.03 -6.94
CA PHE A 89 7.96 -0.64 -5.58
C PHE A 89 9.31 -1.25 -5.15
N HIS A 90 9.58 -2.53 -5.44
CA HIS A 90 10.88 -3.13 -5.16
C HIS A 90 12.02 -2.46 -5.94
N GLN A 91 11.81 -2.10 -7.21
CA GLN A 91 12.82 -1.41 -8.02
C GLN A 91 13.09 0.00 -7.50
N ASP A 92 12.03 0.76 -7.21
CA ASP A 92 12.14 2.12 -6.67
C ASP A 92 12.83 2.11 -5.31
N ILE A 93 12.45 1.18 -4.43
CA ILE A 93 13.10 1.03 -3.13
C ILE A 93 14.56 0.58 -3.28
N LYS A 94 14.87 -0.38 -4.15
CA LYS A 94 16.26 -0.82 -4.41
C LYS A 94 17.12 0.32 -4.94
N GLU A 95 16.58 1.14 -5.83
CA GLU A 95 17.27 2.29 -6.40
C GLU A 95 17.41 3.42 -5.38
N MET A 96 16.41 3.64 -4.52
CA MET A 96 16.51 4.57 -3.39
C MET A 96 17.54 4.07 -2.37
N GLU A 97 17.55 2.79 -2.01
CA GLU A 97 18.57 2.20 -1.14
C GLU A 97 19.97 2.38 -1.70
N ARG A 98 20.17 2.16 -3.01
CA ARG A 98 21.46 2.36 -3.66
C ARG A 98 21.91 3.82 -3.55
N ARG A 99 21.00 4.77 -3.81
CA ARG A 99 21.28 6.21 -3.74
C ARG A 99 21.57 6.68 -2.31
N TYR A 100 20.87 6.13 -1.33
CA TYR A 100 20.98 6.52 0.08
C TYR A 100 21.89 5.60 0.91
N GLN A 101 22.56 4.64 0.26
CA GLN A 101 23.46 3.67 0.89
C GLN A 101 22.78 2.85 2.00
N GLY A 102 21.50 2.49 1.79
CA GLY A 102 20.67 1.77 2.75
C GLY A 102 20.11 2.63 3.90
N ARG A 103 20.45 3.93 3.97
CA ARG A 103 19.94 4.82 5.02
C ARG A 103 18.48 5.19 4.77
N TRP A 104 17.60 4.73 5.64
CA TRP A 104 16.21 5.15 5.71
C TRP A 104 16.09 6.43 6.55
N ASP A 105 16.22 7.59 5.92
CA ASP A 105 16.04 8.89 6.56
C ASP A 105 14.83 9.66 6.00
N ILE A 106 14.54 10.80 6.62
CA ILE A 106 13.41 11.65 6.21
C ILE A 106 13.53 12.15 4.77
N ASN A 107 14.75 12.28 4.24
CA ASN A 107 14.99 12.75 2.87
C ASN A 107 14.67 11.66 1.86
N MET A 108 15.08 10.41 2.13
CA MET A 108 14.71 9.26 1.31
C MET A 108 13.18 9.10 1.24
N MET A 109 12.50 9.22 2.37
CA MET A 109 11.02 9.18 2.43
C MET A 109 10.37 10.35 1.68
N ALA A 110 10.92 11.56 1.82
CA ALA A 110 10.42 12.74 1.11
C ALA A 110 10.57 12.57 -0.42
N GLU A 111 11.69 12.03 -0.88
CA GLU A 111 11.93 11.79 -2.30
C GLU A 111 11.05 10.67 -2.86
N PHE A 112 10.83 9.60 -2.10
CA PHE A 112 9.89 8.54 -2.45
C PHE A 112 8.45 9.09 -2.61
N CYS A 113 7.97 9.84 -1.61
CA CYS A 113 6.67 10.51 -1.66
C CYS A 113 6.56 11.49 -2.85
N TRP A 114 7.63 12.23 -3.14
CA TRP A 114 7.68 13.15 -4.29
C TRP A 114 7.57 12.41 -5.62
N THR A 115 8.27 11.29 -5.75
CA THR A 115 8.24 10.44 -6.96
C THR A 115 6.83 9.90 -7.19
N LEU A 116 6.20 9.32 -6.17
CA LEU A 116 4.81 8.86 -6.23
C LEU A 116 3.83 9.97 -6.63
N LYS A 117 3.98 11.17 -6.05
CA LYS A 117 3.13 12.32 -6.37
C LYS A 117 3.20 12.70 -7.85
N ARG A 118 4.40 12.74 -8.43
CA ARG A 118 4.59 13.05 -9.86
C ARG A 118 3.95 12.00 -10.75
N GLU A 119 4.08 10.73 -10.41
CA GLU A 119 3.49 9.65 -11.20
C GLU A 119 1.97 9.66 -11.18
N ILE A 120 1.36 9.89 -10.00
CA ILE A 120 -0.10 10.04 -9.89
C ILE A 120 -0.58 11.21 -10.75
N GLN A 121 0.15 12.32 -10.76
CA GLN A 121 -0.18 13.47 -11.61
C GLN A 121 -0.02 13.15 -13.10
N ALA A 122 1.03 12.42 -13.49
CA ALA A 122 1.24 11.99 -14.87
C ALA A 122 0.12 11.06 -15.34
N LYS A 123 -0.24 10.04 -14.54
CA LYS A 123 -1.36 9.13 -14.83
C LYS A 123 -2.69 9.87 -14.96
N LYS A 124 -2.96 10.86 -14.11
CA LYS A 124 -4.17 11.71 -14.23
C LYS A 124 -4.18 12.49 -15.54
N LYS A 125 -3.06 13.08 -15.93
CA LYS A 125 -2.94 13.81 -17.22
C LYS A 125 -3.11 12.89 -18.43
N GLN A 126 -2.58 11.66 -18.34
CA GLN A 126 -2.71 10.62 -19.37
C GLN A 126 -4.18 10.20 -19.56
N ALA A 127 -4.86 9.84 -18.47
CA ALA A 127 -6.27 9.45 -18.50
C ALA A 127 -7.18 10.58 -19.00
N GLN A 128 -6.84 11.83 -18.68
CA GLN A 128 -7.58 12.99 -19.17
C GLN A 128 -7.37 13.23 -20.68
N LYS A 129 -6.16 13.00 -21.20
CA LYS A 129 -5.89 13.03 -22.64
C LYS A 129 -6.67 11.93 -23.38
N GLU A 130 -6.63 10.71 -22.89
CA GLU A 130 -7.32 9.56 -23.52
C GLU A 130 -8.84 9.74 -23.51
N SER A 131 -9.40 10.31 -22.44
CA SER A 131 -10.82 10.63 -22.36
C SER A 131 -11.25 11.78 -23.29
N ILE A 132 -10.35 12.71 -23.62
CA ILE A 132 -10.61 13.78 -24.60
C ILE A 132 -10.55 13.22 -26.03
N THR A 133 -9.59 12.33 -26.31
CA THR A 133 -9.42 11.70 -27.63
C THR A 133 -10.56 10.73 -27.99
N GLN A 134 -11.31 10.20 -27.03
CA GLN A 134 -12.49 9.37 -27.29
C GLN A 134 -13.78 10.16 -27.53
N VAL A 135 -13.77 11.48 -27.31
CA VAL A 135 -14.94 12.37 -27.48
C VAL A 135 -14.86 13.20 -28.77
N ILE A 136 -13.72 13.15 -29.47
CA ILE A 136 -13.49 13.76 -30.80
C ILE A 136 -13.52 12.65 -31.84
#